data_AF-A0A1F4VLD1-F1
#
_entry.id   AF-A0A1F4VLD1-F1
#
_cell.length_a   1.000
_cell.length_b   1.000
_cell.length_c   1.000
_cell.angle_alpha   90.00
_cell.angle_beta   90.00
_cell.angle_gamma   90.00
#
_symmetry.space_group_name_H-M   'P 1'
#
loop_
_entity.id
_entity.type
_entity.pdbx_description
1 polymer ?
#
loop_
_entity_poly.entity_id
_entity_poly.type
_entity_poly.pdbx_seq_one_letter_code
_entity_poly.pdbx_strand_id
1 'polypeptide(L)' 'MSDVRLFSLEDTEKVRKFIIDFLKKYPMSTEEEIRKAAQGEFPNIDCVSAIYHLLKDLLEEGALHLRNRTVYSLH' A
#
# COMPACT_ATOMS: atom_id res chain seq x y z
N MET A 1 -3.85 0.84 27.52
CA MET A 1 -4.10 -0.18 26.47
C MET A 1 -4.98 0.49 25.42
N SER A 2 -4.51 0.88 24.22
CA SER A 2 -3.28 0.51 23.49
C SER A 2 -2.67 1.76 22.82
N ASP A 3 -1.34 1.89 22.93
CA ASP A 3 -0.50 2.82 22.18
C ASP A 3 -0.66 2.55 20.68
N VAL A 4 -1.42 3.39 19.99
CA VAL A 4 -1.38 3.49 18.53
C VAL A 4 -0.02 4.09 18.21
N ARG A 5 0.93 3.26 17.76
CA ARG A 5 2.24 3.74 17.28
C ARG A 5 1.97 4.84 16.26
N LEU A 6 2.40 6.06 16.62
CA LEU A 6 2.41 7.23 15.78
C LEU A 6 3.20 6.89 14.52
N PHE A 7 2.47 6.49 13.48
CA PHE A 7 3.00 6.35 12.15
C PHE A 7 3.36 7.76 11.69
N SER A 8 4.65 8.02 11.45
CA SER A 8 5.08 9.34 10.97
C SER A 8 4.42 9.60 9.61
N LEU A 9 3.96 10.83 9.35
CA LEU A 9 3.48 11.25 8.02
C LEU A 9 4.52 10.91 6.93
N GLU A 10 5.80 11.04 7.26
CA GLU A 10 6.92 10.72 6.36
C GLU A 10 6.97 9.23 5.96
N ASP A 11 6.69 8.32 6.88
CA ASP A 11 6.68 6.88 6.59
C ASP A 11 5.47 6.49 5.72
N THR A 12 4.34 7.17 5.95
CA THR A 12 3.13 7.01 5.13
C THR A 12 3.37 7.40 3.68
N GLU A 13 4.05 8.54 3.45
CA GLU A 13 4.41 8.99 2.11
C GLU A 13 5.39 8.04 1.41
N LYS A 14 6.37 7.49 2.13
CA LYS A 14 7.30 6.49 1.58
C LYS A 14 6.56 5.24 1.11
N VAL A 15 5.65 4.70 1.93
CA VAL A 15 4.87 3.50 1.57
C VAL A 15 3.91 3.80 0.42
N ARG A 16 3.26 4.96 0.39
CA ARG A 16 2.39 5.38 -0.72
C ARG A 16 3.16 5.44 -2.03
N LYS A 17 4.34 6.08 -2.01
CA LYS A 17 5.22 6.18 -3.18
C LYS A 17 5.68 4.80 -3.65
N PHE A 18 6.05 3.93 -2.70
CA PHE A 18 6.40 2.55 -2.99
C PHE A 18 5.26 1.80 -3.71
N ILE A 19 4.02 1.89 -3.22
CA ILE A 19 2.86 1.23 -3.85
C ILE A 19 2.67 1.70 -5.30
N ILE A 20 2.75 3.01 -5.54
CA ILE A 20 2.60 3.57 -6.89
C ILE A 20 3.74 3.10 -7.80
N ASP A 21 4.99 3.19 -7.36
CA ASP A 21 6.14 2.79 -8.19
C ASP A 21 6.17 1.26 -8.41
N PHE A 22 5.72 0.48 -7.42
CA PHE A 22 5.50 -0.96 -7.55
C PHE A 22 4.46 -1.25 -8.63
N LEU A 23 3.30 -0.58 -8.60
CA LEU A 23 2.25 -0.77 -9.59
C LEU A 23 2.60 -0.22 -10.99
N LYS A 24 3.52 0.76 -11.09
CA LYS A 24 4.10 1.13 -12.40
C LYS A 24 4.94 0.00 -12.99
N LYS A 25 5.70 -0.71 -12.15
CA LYS A 25 6.56 -1.82 -12.57
C LYS A 25 5.78 -3.12 -12.77
N TYR A 26 4.74 -3.32 -11.97
CA TYR A 26 3.84 -4.47 -11.98
C TYR A 26 2.39 -3.96 -12.09
N PRO A 27 1.89 -3.69 -13.31
CA PRO A 27 0.60 -3.03 -13.55
C PRO A 27 -0.63 -3.80 -13.06
N MET A 28 -0.46 -5.08 -12.73
CA MET A 28 -1.50 -5.96 -12.24
C MET A 28 -0.93 -6.72 -11.06
N SER A 29 -1.23 -6.26 -9.85
CA SER A 29 -0.75 -6.90 -8.64
C SER A 29 -1.82 -6.97 -7.56
N THR A 30 -1.79 -8.06 -6.82
CA THR A 30 -2.69 -8.29 -5.70
C THR A 30 -2.23 -7.56 -4.46
N GLU A 31 -3.14 -7.34 -3.51
CA GLU A 31 -2.81 -6.79 -2.20
C GLU A 31 -1.68 -7.58 -1.53
N GLU A 32 -1.70 -8.92 -1.66
CA GLU A 32 -0.71 -9.79 -1.05
C GLU A 32 0.69 -9.58 -1.65
N GLU A 33 0.79 -9.40 -2.97
CA GLU A 33 2.07 -9.13 -3.64
C GLU A 33 2.63 -7.77 -3.23
N ILE A 34 1.80 -6.72 -3.23
CA ILE A 34 2.17 -5.37 -2.79
C ILE A 34 2.64 -5.42 -1.34
N ARG A 35 1.90 -6.14 -0.48
CA ARG A 35 2.22 -6.29 0.94
C ARG A 35 3.53 -7.04 1.15
N LYS A 36 3.77 -8.16 0.46
CA LYS A 36 5.03 -8.91 0.55
C LYS A 36 6.21 -8.07 0.10
N ALA A 37 6.06 -7.32 -0.99
CA ALA A 37 7.12 -6.45 -1.50
C ALA A 37 7.42 -5.31 -0.51
N ALA A 38 6.39 -4.66 0.03
CA ALA A 38 6.54 -3.61 1.03
C ALA A 38 7.12 -4.14 2.36
N GLN A 39 6.75 -5.34 2.80
CA GLN A 39 7.35 -5.96 3.99
C GLN A 39 8.85 -6.24 3.81
N GLY A 40 9.29 -6.54 2.59
CA GLY A 40 10.71 -6.69 2.26
C GLY A 40 11.48 -5.37 2.36
N GLU A 41 10.86 -4.26 1.92
CA GLU A 41 11.49 -2.93 1.93
C GLU A 41 11.37 -2.22 3.29
N PHE A 42 10.28 -2.48 4.02
CA PHE A 42 9.91 -1.85 5.29
C PHE A 42 9.60 -2.89 6.39
N PRO A 43 10.57 -3.75 6.78
CA PRO A 43 10.32 -4.84 7.73
C PRO A 43 9.97 -4.37 9.15
N ASN A 44 10.31 -3.13 9.51
CA ASN A 44 10.08 -2.55 10.84
C ASN A 44 8.78 -1.74 10.94
N ILE A 45 8.12 -1.51 9.81
CA ILE A 45 6.86 -0.79 9.78
C ILE A 45 5.74 -1.80 10.05
N ASP A 46 4.75 -1.42 10.86
CA ASP A 46 3.51 -2.18 11.06
C ASP A 46 2.65 -2.10 9.78
N CYS A 47 3.22 -2.62 8.69
CA CYS A 47 2.90 -2.34 7.30
C CYS A 47 1.54 -2.91 6.90
N VAL A 48 1.03 -3.90 7.65
CA VAL A 48 -0.19 -4.62 7.28
C VAL A 48 -1.39 -3.67 7.30
N SER A 49 -1.59 -2.94 8.40
CA SER A 49 -2.70 -1.99 8.53
C SER A 49 -2.48 -0.75 7.65
N ALA A 50 -1.25 -0.24 7.60
CA ALA A 50 -0.94 0.97 6.83
C ALA A 50 -1.10 0.78 5.31
N ILE A 51 -0.64 -0.34 4.76
CA ILE A 51 -0.80 -0.64 3.31
C ILE A 51 -2.27 -0.83 2.97
N TYR A 52 -3.04 -1.50 3.82
CA TYR A 52 -4.46 -1.67 3.60
C TYR A 52 -5.19 -0.33 3.56
N HIS A 53 -4.92 0.56 4.53
CA HIS A 53 -5.48 1.91 4.54
C HIS A 53 -5.05 2.71 3.31
N LEU A 54 -3.76 2.68 2.95
CA LEU A 54 -3.24 3.40 1.78
C LEU A 54 -3.83 2.92 0.46
N LEU A 55 -3.99 1.60 0.27
CA LEU A 55 -4.62 1.05 -0.93
C LEU A 55 -6.09 1.46 -1.00
N LYS A 56 -6.78 1.49 0.13
CA LYS A 56 -8.16 1.97 0.21
C LYS A 56 -8.26 3.45 -0.11
N ASP A 57 -7.40 4.28 0.46
CA ASP A 57 -7.37 5.73 0.19
C ASP A 57 -7.09 6.00 -1.30
N LEU A 58 -6.12 5.29 -1.89
CA LEU A 58 -5.80 5.41 -3.32
C LEU A 58 -6.94 4.93 -4.24
N LEU A 59 -7.75 3.95 -3.80
CA LEU A 59 -8.97 3.56 -4.51
C LEU A 59 -10.07 4.63 -4.39
N GLU A 60 -10.25 5.21 -3.21
CA GLU A 60 -11.25 6.27 -2.96
C GLU A 60 -10.89 7.56 -3.72
N GLU A 61 -9.60 7.87 -3.85
CA GLU A 61 -9.08 8.98 -4.66
C GLU A 61 -9.18 8.73 -6.17
N GLY A 62 -9.44 7.49 -6.60
CA GLY A 62 -9.48 7.10 -8.00
C GLY A 62 -8.10 6.94 -8.66
N ALA A 63 -7.02 6.92 -7.87
CA ALA A 63 -5.67 6.65 -8.37
C ALA A 63 -5.48 5.17 -8.76
N LEU A 64 -6.24 4.27 -8.14
CA LEU A 64 -6.22 2.84 -8.39
C LEU A 64 -7.56 2.31 -8.89
N HIS A 65 -7.49 1.24 -9.68
CA HIS A 65 -8.60 0.40 -10.08
C HIS A 65 -8.44 -1.00 -9.49
N LEU A 66 -9.46 -1.46 -8.75
CA LEU A 66 -9.55 -2.84 -8.29
C LEU A 66 -10.29 -3.69 -9.33
N ARG A 67 -9.55 -4.52 -10.08
CA ARG A 67 -10.07 -5.52 -11.02
C ARG A 67 -10.26 -6.87 -10.31
N ASN A 68 -11.28 -7.62 -10.72
CA ASN A 68 -11.53 -8.99 -10.25
C ASN A 68 -11.58 -9.15 -8.72
N ARG A 69 -11.93 -8.07 -7.99
CA ARG A 69 -11.99 -7.99 -6.51
C ARG A 69 -10.65 -8.15 -5.77
N THR A 70 -9.56 -8.47 -6.45
CA THR A 70 -8.28 -8.79 -5.80
C THR A 70 -7.06 -8.15 -6.46
N VAL A 71 -7.18 -7.64 -7.69
CA VAL A 71 -6.05 -7.12 -8.48
C VAL A 71 -6.11 -5.60 -8.54
N TYR A 72 -5.09 -4.93 -8.02
CA TYR A 72 -4.92 -3.49 -8.12
C TYR A 72 -4.17 -3.16 -9.41
N SER A 73 -4.57 -2.06 -10.02
CA SER A 73 -3.95 -1.46 -11.21
C SER A 73 -4.02 0.06 -11.07
N LEU A 74 -3.08 0.79 -11.66
CA LEU A 74 -3.18 2.25 -11.73
C LEU A 74 -4.31 2.63 -12.71
N HIS A 75 -5.06 3.68 -12.38
CA HIS A 75 -5.96 4.34 -13.34
C HIS A 75 -5.16 5.09 -14.40
#